data_AF-A0A356ESF3-F1
#
_entry.id   AF-A0A356ESF3-F1
#
_cell.length_a   1.000
_cell.length_b   1.000
_cell.length_c   1.000
_cell.angle_alpha   90.00
_cell.angle_beta   90.00
_cell.angle_gamma   90.00
#
_symmetry.space_group_name_H-M   'P 1'
#
loop_
_entity.id
_entity.type
_entity.pdbx_description
1 polymer ?
#
loop_
_entity_poly.entity_id
_entity_poly.type
_entity_poly.pdbx_seq_one_letter_code
_entity_poly.pdbx_strand_id
1 'polypeptide(L)'
;MRIGGLAIVVVFFAARSSTAQTILDLATVRPKIYTALANLEIAGGGYGQYSMTVGSSTPSYYASLDASQIRTIIGEDLPTSLTETQRTEWIAHLHTFALPDGGYTDTYGHNVLHANGMTIQSLGALGGKQKYPASPLYAPFDTPTEAINYLLNQINWTNQWGESHKFWGGFVMYSQSTAATIEWIDTVFDWLDTNVDPTTGWWRIGQQPSSNTQGLGGGSHIWPMFEHCGHAFPYPERVIDRILTMAASNGSFGGIGYLNLDAMYGLKYMHSLAPTYRTADIDALVVKHGQWLAANLDSYLAGNPNAHSLLACVGDLGLMNQLAPHLYPDSTGASWTDIFTDPRFYQTAAVEVFSSEPPGPPIGADRRAPYAYTVLGDAPAGYWRLGETEPGAVGEARGQESLQGMHHSLGSDAGPGNIAQSGPRPAGGFVGMSSDNRAIHFAGGNDYVSVPDAAELDITGALTLEAWIRLDRIPAGNTGIVAKYLGSGNQRSYSLYVDGQTDDGTLGLIISPDGTYTTSFALRDDVAIPLETWLHVVGTYEPSQRMRLYINGTQAAE
;
A
#
# COMPACT_ATOMS: atom_id res chain seq x y z
N MET A 1 11.22 -25.68 36.80
CA MET A 1 11.21 -24.25 37.20
C MET A 1 11.28 -23.44 35.90
N ARG A 2 10.11 -23.25 35.25
CA ARG A 2 9.43 -21.95 34.93
C ARG A 2 10.31 -20.98 34.11
N ILE A 3 10.09 -20.81 32.79
CA ILE A 3 9.09 -19.95 32.05
C ILE A 3 9.41 -18.45 32.27
N GLY A 4 9.39 -17.51 31.30
CA GLY A 4 8.85 -17.37 29.92
C GLY A 4 9.25 -15.99 29.38
N GLY A 5 8.74 -15.44 28.27
CA GLY A 5 7.66 -15.85 27.38
C GLY A 5 7.56 -14.87 26.20
N LEU A 6 7.15 -15.43 25.06
CA LEU A 6 6.69 -14.75 23.85
C LEU A 6 5.31 -14.14 24.15
N ALA A 7 5.13 -12.83 23.98
CA ALA A 7 3.82 -12.20 24.08
C ALA A 7 3.11 -12.29 22.73
N ILE A 8 2.38 -13.39 22.51
CA ILE A 8 1.25 -13.40 21.56
C ILE A 8 0.02 -13.06 22.40
N VAL A 9 -0.54 -11.87 22.20
CA VAL A 9 -1.86 -11.53 22.72
C VAL A 9 -2.88 -12.24 21.85
N VAL A 10 -3.22 -13.48 22.22
CA VAL A 10 -4.48 -14.10 21.79
C VAL A 10 -5.51 -13.76 22.86
N VAL A 11 -6.37 -12.78 22.59
CA VAL A 11 -7.54 -12.52 23.42
C VAL A 11 -8.52 -13.66 23.21
N PHE A 12 -8.53 -14.63 24.12
CA PHE A 12 -9.67 -15.53 24.26
C PHE A 12 -10.77 -14.75 25.00
N PHE A 13 -11.82 -14.34 24.30
CA PHE A 13 -13.06 -13.97 24.97
C PHE A 13 -13.63 -15.22 25.65
N ALA A 14 -13.56 -15.26 26.97
CA ALA A 14 -14.35 -16.20 27.74
C ALA A 14 -15.82 -15.92 27.44
N ALA A 15 -16.48 -16.86 26.75
CA ALA A 15 -17.92 -16.83 26.56
C ALA A 15 -18.60 -16.84 27.94
N ARG A 16 -18.97 -15.66 28.44
CA ARG A 16 -20.01 -15.56 29.45
C ARG A 16 -21.30 -16.01 28.78
N SER A 17 -21.86 -17.12 29.25
CA SER A 17 -23.23 -17.48 28.95
C SER A 17 -24.15 -16.44 29.61
N SER A 18 -24.36 -15.29 28.96
CA SER A 18 -25.54 -14.49 29.18
C SER A 18 -26.54 -14.88 28.09
N THR A 19 -27.71 -15.29 28.54
CA THR A 19 -28.93 -15.41 27.74
C THR A 19 -29.42 -14.03 27.29
N ALA A 20 -28.55 -13.19 26.75
CA ALA A 20 -28.92 -11.92 26.17
C ALA A 20 -29.53 -12.21 24.79
N GLN A 21 -30.81 -11.93 24.65
CA GLN A 21 -31.55 -12.12 23.41
C GLN A 21 -30.94 -11.22 22.32
N THR A 22 -30.66 -11.80 21.15
CA THR A 22 -30.28 -11.07 19.95
C THR A 22 -31.24 -9.89 19.72
N ILE A 23 -30.68 -8.69 19.52
CA ILE A 23 -31.46 -7.47 19.29
C ILE A 23 -31.78 -7.31 17.81
N LEU A 24 -30.78 -7.49 16.94
CA LEU A 24 -30.94 -7.37 15.50
C LEU A 24 -29.98 -8.35 14.82
N ASP A 25 -30.52 -9.32 14.08
CA ASP A 25 -29.72 -10.22 13.25
C ASP A 25 -29.43 -9.55 11.90
N LEU A 26 -28.16 -9.23 11.66
CA LEU A 26 -27.69 -8.54 10.47
C LEU A 26 -27.87 -9.37 9.19
N ALA A 27 -28.00 -10.69 9.29
CA ALA A 27 -28.37 -11.55 8.16
C ALA A 27 -29.73 -11.15 7.56
N THR A 28 -30.67 -10.69 8.40
CA THR A 28 -32.01 -10.25 7.96
C THR A 28 -32.00 -8.84 7.38
N VAL A 29 -30.97 -8.05 7.70
CA VAL A 29 -30.82 -6.66 7.26
C VAL A 29 -30.12 -6.59 5.91
N ARG A 30 -29.14 -7.48 5.65
CA ARG A 30 -28.31 -7.44 4.45
C ARG A 30 -29.10 -7.39 3.13
N PRO A 31 -30.15 -8.24 2.92
CA PRO A 31 -30.95 -8.16 1.71
C PRO A 31 -31.69 -6.82 1.54
N LYS A 32 -32.05 -6.17 2.65
CA LYS A 32 -32.70 -4.84 2.64
C LYS A 32 -31.72 -3.75 2.21
N ILE A 33 -30.45 -3.83 2.65
CA ILE A 33 -29.38 -2.93 2.20
C ILE A 33 -29.09 -3.12 0.71
N TYR A 34 -28.99 -4.37 0.24
CA TYR A 34 -28.84 -4.63 -1.20
C TYR A 34 -30.01 -4.09 -2.01
N THR A 35 -31.24 -4.18 -1.49
CA THR A 35 -32.42 -3.59 -2.14
C THR A 35 -32.31 -2.06 -2.19
N ALA A 36 -31.89 -1.42 -1.10
CA ALA A 36 -31.68 0.03 -1.06
C ALA A 36 -30.57 0.47 -2.04
N LEU A 37 -29.47 -0.28 -2.14
CA LEU A 37 -28.41 -0.05 -3.13
C LEU A 37 -28.91 -0.22 -4.56
N ALA A 38 -29.68 -1.27 -4.85
CA ALA A 38 -30.22 -1.53 -6.19
C ALA A 38 -31.14 -0.38 -6.66
N ASN A 39 -31.87 0.26 -5.74
CA ASN A 39 -32.68 1.44 -6.06
C ASN A 39 -31.85 2.68 -6.44
N LEU A 40 -30.57 2.70 -6.07
CA LEU A 40 -29.63 3.78 -6.41
C LEU A 40 -28.88 3.51 -7.71
N GLU A 41 -28.92 2.29 -8.26
CA GLU A 41 -28.26 1.97 -9.53
C GLU A 41 -28.84 2.77 -10.71
N ILE A 42 -27.97 3.16 -11.64
CA ILE A 42 -28.36 3.86 -12.85
C ILE A 42 -29.04 2.87 -13.80
N ALA A 43 -30.33 3.08 -14.06
CA ALA A 43 -31.08 2.24 -14.98
C ALA A 43 -30.47 2.27 -16.39
N GLY A 44 -30.06 1.10 -16.90
CA GLY A 44 -29.37 0.97 -18.18
C GLY A 44 -27.92 1.46 -18.18
N GLY A 45 -27.36 1.82 -17.01
CA GLY A 45 -25.97 2.16 -16.82
C GLY A 45 -25.04 0.94 -16.80
N GLY A 46 -23.74 1.20 -16.86
CA GLY A 46 -22.72 0.17 -16.68
C GLY A 46 -22.61 -0.29 -15.23
N TYR A 47 -21.91 -1.40 -14.99
CA TYR A 47 -21.75 -1.90 -13.61
C TYR A 47 -21.02 -0.87 -12.74
N GLY A 48 -21.46 -0.73 -11.49
CA GLY A 48 -20.86 0.22 -10.56
C GLY A 48 -21.30 1.67 -10.71
N GLN A 49 -22.26 1.96 -11.58
CA GLN A 49 -22.83 3.30 -11.73
C GLN A 49 -24.01 3.49 -10.78
N TYR A 50 -23.78 4.25 -9.71
CA TYR A 50 -24.80 4.60 -8.74
C TYR A 50 -25.14 6.09 -8.81
N SER A 51 -26.38 6.43 -8.52
CA SER A 51 -26.84 7.80 -8.30
C SER A 51 -26.81 8.15 -6.81
N MET A 52 -26.66 9.42 -6.49
CA MET A 52 -26.74 9.88 -5.11
C MET A 52 -28.15 9.67 -4.53
N THR A 53 -29.20 9.87 -5.33
CA THR A 53 -30.60 9.76 -4.91
C THR A 53 -31.40 8.88 -5.87
N VAL A 54 -32.28 8.06 -5.31
CA VAL A 54 -33.15 7.14 -6.07
C VAL A 54 -33.90 7.86 -7.20
N GLY A 55 -33.90 7.25 -8.38
CA GLY A 55 -34.59 7.75 -9.57
C GLY A 55 -33.82 8.79 -10.40
N SER A 56 -32.62 9.20 -9.96
CA SER A 56 -31.73 10.02 -10.80
C SER A 56 -31.15 9.18 -11.94
N SER A 57 -31.08 9.76 -13.12
CA SER A 57 -30.42 9.17 -14.29
C SER A 57 -28.95 9.56 -14.44
N THR A 58 -28.43 10.40 -13.53
CA THR A 58 -27.04 10.87 -13.57
C THR A 58 -26.19 10.03 -12.63
N PRO A 59 -25.20 9.28 -13.14
CA PRO A 59 -24.21 8.61 -12.30
C PRO A 59 -23.46 9.62 -11.44
N SER A 60 -23.26 9.30 -10.17
CA SER A 60 -22.45 10.07 -9.24
C SER A 60 -21.20 9.28 -8.88
N TYR A 61 -20.06 9.98 -8.94
CA TYR A 61 -18.78 9.46 -8.50
C TYR A 61 -18.85 9.00 -7.04
N TYR A 62 -19.33 9.91 -6.18
CA TYR A 62 -19.32 9.70 -4.74
C TYR A 62 -20.29 8.59 -4.32
N ALA A 63 -21.48 8.52 -4.93
CA ALA A 63 -22.41 7.43 -4.68
C ALA A 63 -21.85 6.06 -5.09
N SER A 64 -21.05 6.03 -6.16
CA SER A 64 -20.42 4.80 -6.65
C SER A 64 -19.27 4.35 -5.74
N LEU A 65 -18.58 5.28 -5.08
CA LEU A 65 -17.63 4.96 -3.99
C LEU A 65 -18.38 4.39 -2.78
N ASP A 66 -19.41 5.12 -2.30
CA ASP A 66 -20.21 4.72 -1.14
C ASP A 66 -20.77 3.30 -1.32
N ALA A 67 -21.27 2.95 -2.52
CA ALA A 67 -21.80 1.63 -2.81
C ALA A 67 -20.77 0.50 -2.67
N SER A 68 -19.53 0.71 -3.12
CA SER A 68 -18.45 -0.28 -2.96
C SER A 68 -18.08 -0.48 -1.48
N GLN A 69 -18.07 0.59 -0.70
CA GLN A 69 -17.76 0.55 0.72
C GLN A 69 -18.88 -0.12 1.52
N ILE A 70 -20.14 0.21 1.22
CA ILE A 70 -21.31 -0.46 1.80
C ILE A 70 -21.21 -1.97 1.61
N ARG A 71 -20.97 -2.42 0.37
CA ARG A 71 -20.87 -3.85 0.05
C ARG A 71 -19.71 -4.53 0.79
N THR A 72 -18.58 -3.85 0.89
CA THR A 72 -17.42 -4.34 1.62
C THR A 72 -17.71 -4.47 3.13
N ILE A 73 -18.35 -3.45 3.73
CA ILE A 73 -18.70 -3.41 5.16
C ILE A 73 -19.68 -4.52 5.55
N ILE A 74 -20.63 -4.86 4.67
CA ILE A 74 -21.60 -5.96 4.92
C ILE A 74 -21.01 -7.37 4.71
N GLY A 75 -19.68 -7.46 4.61
CA GLY A 75 -18.93 -8.72 4.54
C GLY A 75 -18.79 -9.28 3.12
N GLU A 76 -19.03 -8.49 2.07
CA GLU A 76 -18.77 -8.93 0.70
C GLU A 76 -17.29 -8.78 0.34
N ASP A 77 -16.72 -9.80 -0.29
CA ASP A 77 -15.39 -9.77 -0.88
C ASP A 77 -15.50 -9.49 -2.39
N LEU A 78 -15.49 -8.20 -2.74
CA LEU A 78 -15.74 -7.76 -4.12
C LEU A 78 -14.84 -8.42 -5.18
N PRO A 79 -13.54 -8.70 -4.93
CA PRO A 79 -12.68 -9.40 -5.88
C PRO A 79 -13.15 -10.81 -6.26
N THR A 80 -13.86 -11.50 -5.36
CA THR A 80 -14.34 -12.88 -5.58
C THR A 80 -15.83 -12.94 -5.92
N SER A 81 -16.64 -11.99 -5.43
CA SER A 81 -18.08 -11.95 -5.68
C SER A 81 -18.44 -11.36 -7.04
N LEU A 82 -17.61 -10.46 -7.58
CA LEU A 82 -17.79 -9.84 -8.87
C LEU A 82 -17.02 -10.57 -9.97
N THR A 83 -17.58 -10.57 -11.18
CA THR A 83 -16.81 -10.96 -12.37
C THR A 83 -15.74 -9.91 -12.69
N GLU A 84 -14.68 -10.33 -13.39
CA GLU A 84 -13.61 -9.43 -13.85
C GLU A 84 -14.16 -8.27 -14.70
N THR A 85 -15.16 -8.55 -15.55
CA THR A 85 -15.85 -7.53 -16.36
C THR A 85 -16.55 -6.50 -15.48
N GLN A 86 -17.33 -6.94 -14.49
CA GLN A 86 -18.04 -6.03 -13.58
C GLN A 86 -17.08 -5.15 -12.77
N ARG A 87 -15.97 -5.73 -12.29
CA ARG A 87 -14.92 -4.96 -11.58
C ARG A 87 -14.27 -3.93 -12.48
N THR A 88 -13.89 -4.33 -13.70
CA THR A 88 -13.25 -3.45 -14.67
C THR A 88 -14.18 -2.31 -15.09
N GLU A 89 -15.47 -2.58 -15.31
CA GLU A 89 -16.47 -1.55 -15.61
C GLU A 89 -16.64 -0.54 -14.48
N TRP A 90 -16.70 -1.02 -13.23
CA TRP A 90 -16.81 -0.13 -12.07
C TRP A 90 -15.56 0.75 -11.91
N ILE A 91 -14.37 0.16 -12.01
CA ILE A 91 -13.10 0.91 -11.94
C ILE A 91 -13.04 1.95 -13.08
N ALA A 92 -13.40 1.55 -14.31
CA ALA A 92 -13.44 2.45 -15.45
C ALA A 92 -14.42 3.61 -15.25
N HIS A 93 -15.57 3.36 -14.61
CA HIS A 93 -16.51 4.41 -14.23
C HIS A 93 -15.89 5.43 -13.26
N LEU A 94 -15.27 4.97 -12.17
CA LEU A 94 -14.58 5.86 -11.21
C LEU A 94 -13.48 6.68 -11.89
N HIS A 95 -12.76 6.06 -12.83
CA HIS A 95 -11.72 6.70 -13.64
C HIS A 95 -12.22 7.79 -14.59
N THR A 96 -13.53 7.90 -14.86
CA THR A 96 -14.08 9.02 -15.65
C THR A 96 -14.09 10.33 -14.87
N PHE A 97 -14.03 10.28 -13.54
CA PHE A 97 -14.04 11.45 -12.67
C PHE A 97 -12.65 11.93 -12.25
N ALA A 98 -11.64 11.07 -12.41
CA ALA A 98 -10.27 11.35 -12.01
C ALA A 98 -9.66 12.50 -12.83
N LEU A 99 -8.91 13.36 -12.14
CA LEU A 99 -8.22 14.53 -12.69
C LEU A 99 -6.69 14.31 -12.68
N PRO A 100 -5.93 14.87 -13.63
CA PRO A 100 -4.48 14.69 -13.71
C PRO A 100 -3.69 15.17 -12.49
N ASP A 101 -4.27 16.01 -11.63
CA ASP A 101 -3.69 16.47 -10.37
C ASP A 101 -3.89 15.48 -9.21
N GLY A 102 -4.42 14.29 -9.48
CA GLY A 102 -4.76 13.28 -8.47
C GLY A 102 -6.14 13.48 -7.85
N GLY A 103 -6.78 14.63 -8.11
CA GLY A 103 -8.12 14.94 -7.63
C GLY A 103 -9.22 14.22 -8.41
N TYR A 104 -10.46 14.50 -8.02
CA TYR A 104 -11.65 13.92 -8.64
C TYR A 104 -12.73 14.99 -8.77
N THR A 105 -13.50 14.89 -9.86
CA THR A 105 -14.74 15.66 -10.04
C THR A 105 -15.90 15.01 -9.27
N ASP A 106 -16.98 15.77 -9.05
CA ASP A 106 -18.16 15.29 -8.30
C ASP A 106 -17.86 14.80 -6.87
N THR A 107 -17.14 15.61 -6.08
CA THR A 107 -16.78 15.29 -4.68
C THR A 107 -17.96 15.40 -3.70
N TYR A 108 -19.17 15.65 -4.19
CA TYR A 108 -20.35 15.89 -3.36
C TYR A 108 -20.12 16.95 -2.26
N GLY A 109 -19.38 18.01 -2.59
CA GLY A 109 -19.05 19.10 -1.66
C GLY A 109 -17.92 18.79 -0.67
N HIS A 110 -17.32 17.60 -0.72
CA HIS A 110 -16.18 17.25 0.12
C HIS A 110 -14.88 17.86 -0.41
N ASN A 111 -13.91 18.01 0.50
CA ASN A 111 -12.55 18.38 0.16
C ASN A 111 -11.93 17.32 -0.78
N VAL A 112 -11.07 17.75 -1.71
CA VAL A 112 -10.41 16.85 -2.66
C VAL A 112 -9.60 15.73 -1.99
N LEU A 113 -8.99 16.00 -0.83
CA LEU A 113 -8.29 14.98 -0.04
C LEU A 113 -9.25 13.90 0.42
N HIS A 114 -10.41 14.27 0.96
CA HIS A 114 -11.42 13.30 1.39
C HIS A 114 -11.89 12.42 0.23
N ALA A 115 -12.15 13.03 -0.93
CA ALA A 115 -12.52 12.30 -2.14
C ALA A 115 -11.44 11.30 -2.58
N ASN A 116 -10.15 11.66 -2.46
CA ASN A 116 -9.01 10.77 -2.70
C ASN A 116 -8.99 9.59 -1.72
N GLY A 117 -9.22 9.84 -0.43
CA GLY A 117 -9.34 8.78 0.56
C GLY A 117 -10.45 7.80 0.20
N MET A 118 -11.65 8.29 -0.10
CA MET A 118 -12.76 7.46 -0.55
C MET A 118 -12.40 6.63 -1.79
N THR A 119 -11.67 7.19 -2.77
CA THR A 119 -11.20 6.43 -3.93
C THR A 119 -10.26 5.32 -3.54
N ILE A 120 -9.30 5.60 -2.66
CA ILE A 120 -8.31 4.60 -2.22
C ILE A 120 -9.03 3.41 -1.61
N GLN A 121 -10.01 3.67 -0.75
CA GLN A 121 -10.81 2.64 -0.10
C GLN A 121 -11.60 1.81 -1.11
N SER A 122 -12.32 2.46 -2.04
CA SER A 122 -13.12 1.77 -3.06
C SER A 122 -12.27 0.97 -4.04
N LEU A 123 -11.16 1.52 -4.50
CA LEU A 123 -10.24 0.82 -5.41
C LEU A 123 -9.53 -0.33 -4.69
N GLY A 124 -9.16 -0.18 -3.42
CA GLY A 124 -8.59 -1.27 -2.61
C GLY A 124 -9.56 -2.43 -2.49
N ALA A 125 -10.82 -2.16 -2.19
CA ALA A 125 -11.88 -3.17 -2.14
C ALA A 125 -12.14 -3.80 -3.52
N LEU A 126 -12.11 -3.02 -4.60
CA LEU A 126 -12.31 -3.50 -5.97
C LEU A 126 -11.06 -4.14 -6.60
N GLY A 127 -9.90 -4.12 -5.92
CA GLY A 127 -8.60 -4.53 -6.46
C GLY A 127 -8.15 -3.72 -7.69
N GLY A 128 -8.45 -2.42 -7.69
CA GLY A 128 -8.07 -1.46 -8.73
C GLY A 128 -6.94 -0.51 -8.32
N LYS A 129 -6.56 0.38 -9.24
CA LYS A 129 -5.55 1.42 -9.03
C LYS A 129 -6.09 2.81 -9.37
N GLN A 130 -5.53 3.84 -8.77
CA GLN A 130 -5.83 5.21 -9.17
C GLN A 130 -5.39 5.43 -10.62
N LYS A 131 -6.15 6.26 -11.35
CA LYS A 131 -5.82 6.59 -12.75
C LYS A 131 -4.62 7.52 -12.85
N TYR A 132 -4.54 8.47 -11.93
CA TYR A 132 -3.52 9.49 -11.91
C TYR A 132 -2.81 9.49 -10.56
N PRO A 133 -1.59 10.02 -10.54
CA PRO A 133 -0.81 10.27 -9.35
C PRO A 133 -1.53 10.98 -8.19
N ALA A 134 -1.47 10.43 -6.97
CA ALA A 134 -1.91 11.12 -5.75
C ALA A 134 -0.87 12.10 -5.18
N SER A 135 0.39 12.05 -5.63
CA SER A 135 1.48 12.89 -5.11
C SER A 135 1.17 14.40 -5.05
N PRO A 136 0.51 15.02 -6.05
CA PRO A 136 0.20 16.44 -5.97
C PRO A 136 -0.76 16.79 -4.82
N LEU A 137 -1.57 15.84 -4.36
CA LEU A 137 -2.45 16.02 -3.20
C LEU A 137 -1.68 15.99 -1.88
N TYR A 138 -0.59 15.22 -1.80
CA TYR A 138 0.24 15.09 -0.59
C TYR A 138 1.31 16.17 -0.48
N ALA A 139 1.75 16.75 -1.59
CA ALA A 139 2.81 17.77 -1.65
C ALA A 139 2.69 18.92 -0.62
N PRO A 140 1.49 19.40 -0.21
CA PRO A 140 1.41 20.46 0.81
C PRO A 140 1.82 20.03 2.22
N PHE A 141 2.05 18.73 2.46
CA PHE A 141 2.34 18.18 3.78
C PHE A 141 3.22 16.93 3.74
N ASP A 142 3.96 16.65 2.66
CA ASP A 142 4.70 15.38 2.49
C ASP A 142 6.04 15.33 3.25
N THR A 143 6.58 16.48 3.68
CA THR A 143 7.72 16.56 4.60
C THR A 143 7.30 16.81 6.06
N PRO A 144 8.11 16.41 7.07
CA PRO A 144 7.78 16.63 8.48
C PRO A 144 7.51 18.11 8.82
N THR A 145 8.32 19.03 8.27
CA THR A 145 8.16 20.47 8.52
C THR A 145 6.87 21.01 7.89
N GLU A 146 6.54 20.59 6.67
CA GLU A 146 5.33 21.03 5.98
C GLU A 146 4.07 20.45 6.63
N ALA A 147 4.12 19.20 7.11
CA ALA A 147 3.04 18.61 7.89
C ALA A 147 2.69 19.47 9.11
N ILE A 148 3.68 19.86 9.91
CA ILE A 148 3.45 20.74 11.07
C ILE A 148 2.92 22.11 10.62
N ASN A 149 3.49 22.70 9.58
CA ASN A 149 2.99 23.96 9.04
C ASN A 149 1.54 23.86 8.56
N TYR A 150 1.14 22.73 7.98
CA TYR A 150 -0.21 22.46 7.55
C TYR A 150 -1.16 22.36 8.75
N LEU A 151 -0.79 21.59 9.78
CA LEU A 151 -1.58 21.43 11.02
C LEU A 151 -1.77 22.77 11.75
N LEU A 152 -0.77 23.65 11.71
CA LEU A 152 -0.81 24.97 12.33
C LEU A 152 -1.65 25.99 11.56
N ASN A 153 -1.56 25.99 10.23
CA ASN A 153 -2.02 27.12 9.41
C ASN A 153 -3.16 26.78 8.44
N GLN A 154 -3.38 25.51 8.12
CA GLN A 154 -4.35 25.06 7.11
C GLN A 154 -5.55 24.31 7.70
N ILE A 155 -5.51 23.98 8.99
CA ILE A 155 -6.61 23.34 9.71
C ILE A 155 -7.29 24.36 10.63
N ASN A 156 -8.60 24.56 10.43
CA ASN A 156 -9.42 25.29 11.39
C ASN A 156 -9.95 24.35 12.48
N TRP A 157 -9.20 24.23 13.58
CA TRP A 157 -9.53 23.36 14.71
C TRP A 157 -10.87 23.67 15.41
N THR A 158 -11.45 24.87 15.22
CA THR A 158 -12.79 25.17 15.75
C THR A 158 -13.93 24.57 14.92
N ASN A 159 -13.68 24.29 13.63
CA ASN A 159 -14.55 23.58 12.69
C ASN A 159 -14.02 22.16 12.43
N GLN A 160 -13.65 21.47 13.51
CA GLN A 160 -12.84 20.26 13.43
C GLN A 160 -13.45 19.16 12.55
N TRP A 161 -14.76 18.97 12.56
CA TRP A 161 -15.41 17.93 11.74
C TRP A 161 -15.33 18.26 10.25
N GLY A 162 -15.64 19.50 9.86
CA GLY A 162 -15.52 19.89 8.45
C GLY A 162 -14.07 19.85 7.94
N GLU A 163 -13.13 20.23 8.80
CA GLU A 163 -11.70 20.27 8.44
C GLU A 163 -11.02 18.91 8.49
N SER A 164 -11.52 17.97 9.28
CA SER A 164 -10.95 16.62 9.38
C SER A 164 -11.09 15.80 8.10
N HIS A 165 -11.90 16.25 7.14
CA HIS A 165 -11.89 15.75 5.78
C HIS A 165 -10.49 15.82 5.12
N LYS A 166 -9.66 16.81 5.50
CA LYS A 166 -8.26 16.92 5.08
C LYS A 166 -7.35 15.90 5.78
N PHE A 167 -7.73 15.43 6.96
CA PHE A 167 -7.01 14.37 7.67
C PHE A 167 -7.31 13.02 7.02
N TRP A 168 -8.57 12.65 6.90
CA TRP A 168 -8.93 11.30 6.46
C TRP A 168 -8.28 10.91 5.14
N GLY A 169 -8.62 11.62 4.06
CA GLY A 169 -8.05 11.28 2.75
C GLY A 169 -6.71 11.97 2.45
N GLY A 170 -6.17 12.73 3.42
CA GLY A 170 -4.83 13.30 3.40
C GLY A 170 -3.91 12.58 4.38
N PHE A 171 -3.78 13.09 5.60
CA PHE A 171 -2.85 12.57 6.63
C PHE A 171 -3.04 11.07 6.95
N VAL A 172 -4.26 10.58 7.14
CA VAL A 172 -4.51 9.16 7.45
C VAL A 172 -4.07 8.29 6.27
N MET A 173 -4.53 8.57 5.06
CA MET A 173 -4.10 7.79 3.87
C MET A 173 -2.60 7.93 3.61
N TYR A 174 -2.03 9.13 3.75
CA TYR A 174 -0.61 9.35 3.56
C TYR A 174 0.21 8.56 4.57
N SER A 175 -0.20 8.48 5.85
CA SER A 175 0.48 7.64 6.87
C SER A 175 0.56 6.16 6.49
N GLN A 176 -0.39 5.68 5.68
CA GLN A 176 -0.41 4.31 5.16
C GLN A 176 0.32 4.20 3.81
N SER A 177 0.64 5.31 3.17
CA SER A 177 1.29 5.33 1.86
C SER A 177 2.76 4.91 1.95
N THR A 178 3.26 4.29 0.88
CA THR A 178 4.70 4.05 0.70
C THR A 178 5.54 5.33 0.61
N ALA A 179 4.90 6.50 0.41
CA ALA A 179 5.58 7.79 0.37
C ALA A 179 5.85 8.38 1.77
N ALA A 180 5.08 8.00 2.80
CA ALA A 180 5.30 8.52 4.14
C ALA A 180 6.53 7.89 4.80
N THR A 181 7.39 8.74 5.35
CA THR A 181 8.56 8.29 6.13
C THR A 181 8.17 8.07 7.59
N ILE A 182 8.92 7.21 8.29
CA ILE A 182 8.75 7.02 9.73
C ILE A 182 8.94 8.35 10.48
N GLU A 183 9.93 9.16 10.08
CA GLU A 183 10.15 10.49 10.64
C GLU A 183 8.92 11.40 10.50
N TRP A 184 8.24 11.36 9.35
CA TRP A 184 7.01 12.11 9.13
C TRP A 184 5.90 11.64 10.07
N ILE A 185 5.70 10.33 10.19
CA ILE A 185 4.67 9.72 11.03
C ILE A 185 4.91 10.10 12.50
N ASP A 186 6.13 9.92 12.99
CA ASP A 186 6.54 10.26 14.36
C ASP A 186 6.32 11.76 14.63
N THR A 187 6.73 12.62 13.70
CA THR A 187 6.56 14.09 13.83
C THR A 187 5.09 14.50 13.93
N VAL A 188 4.22 13.88 13.12
CA VAL A 188 2.77 14.16 13.16
C VAL A 188 2.17 13.68 14.49
N PHE A 189 2.53 12.48 14.96
CA PHE A 189 2.04 11.98 16.25
C PHE A 189 2.53 12.81 17.43
N ASP A 190 3.81 13.15 17.49
CA ASP A 190 4.37 14.02 18.52
C ASP A 190 3.62 15.36 18.61
N TRP A 191 3.28 15.93 17.45
CA TRP A 191 2.48 17.14 17.41
C TRP A 191 1.05 16.88 17.88
N LEU A 192 0.37 15.85 17.39
CA LEU A 192 -1.01 15.53 17.78
C LEU A 192 -1.11 15.28 19.29
N ASP A 193 -0.21 14.48 19.86
CA ASP A 193 -0.19 14.16 21.29
C ASP A 193 0.06 15.39 22.16
N THR A 194 0.99 16.26 21.74
CA THR A 194 1.28 17.50 22.47
C THR A 194 0.15 18.53 22.37
N ASN A 195 -0.75 18.39 21.38
CA ASN A 195 -1.78 19.38 21.08
C ASN A 195 -3.22 18.91 21.38
N VAL A 196 -3.43 17.67 21.83
CA VAL A 196 -4.72 17.23 22.35
C VAL A 196 -4.94 17.77 23.77
N ASP A 197 -6.12 18.33 24.03
CA ASP A 197 -6.42 18.88 25.36
C ASP A 197 -6.69 17.74 26.36
N PRO A 198 -5.93 17.64 27.47
CA PRO A 198 -6.06 16.55 28.45
C PRO A 198 -7.38 16.58 29.24
N THR A 199 -8.12 17.68 29.19
CA THR A 199 -9.40 17.85 29.87
C THR A 199 -10.55 17.41 28.98
N THR A 200 -10.46 17.68 27.67
CA THR A 200 -11.57 17.42 26.74
C THR A 200 -11.37 16.16 25.91
N GLY A 201 -10.12 15.77 25.64
CA GLY A 201 -9.78 14.76 24.64
C GLY A 201 -9.86 15.27 23.20
N TRP A 202 -10.13 16.57 22.99
CA TRP A 202 -10.23 17.17 21.66
C TRP A 202 -9.01 18.02 21.32
N TRP A 203 -8.67 18.03 20.04
CA TRP A 203 -7.72 19.00 19.48
C TRP A 203 -8.43 20.32 19.16
N ARG A 204 -7.79 21.49 19.31
CA ARG A 204 -6.41 21.72 19.72
C ARG A 204 -6.37 22.52 21.02
N ILE A 205 -5.36 22.32 21.87
CA ILE A 205 -5.12 23.17 23.04
C ILE A 205 -5.15 24.65 22.62
N GLY A 206 -6.00 25.45 23.27
CA GLY A 206 -6.19 26.87 22.95
C GLY A 206 -7.05 27.18 21.71
N GLN A 207 -7.45 26.17 20.94
CA GLN A 207 -8.37 26.26 19.79
C GLN A 207 -9.31 25.06 19.76
N GLN A 208 -10.11 24.92 20.82
CA GLN A 208 -11.05 23.81 20.98
C GLN A 208 -12.17 23.83 19.93
N PRO A 209 -12.74 22.67 19.57
CA PRO A 209 -13.85 22.61 18.62
C PRO A 209 -15.05 23.36 19.17
N SER A 210 -15.82 23.98 18.27
CA SER A 210 -16.99 24.81 18.64
C SER A 210 -18.13 24.03 19.31
N SER A 211 -18.12 22.70 19.25
CA SER A 211 -19.05 21.82 19.95
C SER A 211 -18.45 20.42 20.12
N ASN A 212 -19.05 19.59 20.99
CA ASN A 212 -18.67 18.18 21.08
C ASN A 212 -18.99 17.40 19.79
N THR A 213 -20.00 17.80 19.02
CA THR A 213 -20.27 17.23 17.70
C THR A 213 -19.12 17.47 16.74
N GLN A 214 -18.55 18.68 16.77
CA GLN A 214 -17.35 19.02 15.97
C GLN A 214 -16.14 18.22 16.45
N GLY A 215 -15.95 18.09 17.76
CA GLY A 215 -14.87 17.28 18.34
C GLY A 215 -14.98 15.79 18.00
N LEU A 216 -16.18 15.21 18.11
CA LEU A 216 -16.44 13.80 17.83
C LEU A 216 -16.25 13.47 16.35
N GLY A 217 -16.86 14.24 15.45
CA GLY A 217 -16.68 14.04 14.02
C GLY A 217 -15.23 14.27 13.61
N GLY A 218 -14.58 15.31 14.14
CA GLY A 218 -13.16 15.58 13.92
C GLY A 218 -12.26 14.43 14.37
N GLY A 219 -12.45 13.95 15.60
CA GLY A 219 -11.69 12.85 16.17
C GLY A 219 -11.87 11.55 15.41
N SER A 220 -13.10 11.22 15.02
CA SER A 220 -13.41 9.99 14.26
C SER A 220 -12.68 9.92 12.92
N HIS A 221 -12.31 11.07 12.35
CA HIS A 221 -11.50 11.11 11.13
C HIS A 221 -9.98 11.04 11.37
N ILE A 222 -9.52 11.24 12.60
CA ILE A 222 -8.09 11.31 12.97
C ILE A 222 -7.64 10.03 13.67
N TRP A 223 -8.46 9.48 14.57
CA TRP A 223 -8.16 8.23 15.30
C TRP A 223 -7.83 7.01 14.43
N PRO A 224 -8.36 6.86 13.20
CA PRO A 224 -7.95 5.75 12.35
C PRO A 224 -6.44 5.74 12.09
N MET A 225 -5.79 6.91 11.98
CA MET A 225 -4.33 6.97 11.84
C MET A 225 -3.64 6.39 13.09
N PHE A 226 -4.13 6.71 14.28
CA PHE A 226 -3.63 6.14 15.53
C PHE A 226 -3.79 4.61 15.55
N GLU A 227 -4.98 4.13 15.20
CA GLU A 227 -5.29 2.69 15.22
C GLU A 227 -4.46 1.91 14.18
N HIS A 228 -4.37 2.38 12.93
CA HIS A 228 -3.60 1.72 11.87
C HIS A 228 -2.09 1.76 12.10
N CYS A 229 -1.56 2.84 12.68
CA CYS A 229 -0.13 2.93 13.00
C CYS A 229 0.24 2.27 14.33
N GLY A 230 -0.74 1.75 15.09
CA GLY A 230 -0.49 1.18 16.41
C GLY A 230 -0.03 2.20 17.46
N HIS A 231 -0.34 3.49 17.24
CA HIS A 231 -0.02 4.57 18.17
C HIS A 231 -1.18 4.76 19.15
N ALA A 232 -0.93 4.67 20.46
CA ALA A 232 -1.99 4.77 21.45
C ALA A 232 -2.46 6.22 21.63
N PHE A 233 -3.76 6.48 21.51
CA PHE A 233 -4.31 7.80 21.78
C PHE A 233 -4.18 8.17 23.27
N PRO A 234 -3.73 9.40 23.65
CA PRO A 234 -3.34 9.71 25.04
C PRO A 234 -4.46 9.79 26.09
N TYR A 235 -5.70 10.15 25.70
CA TYR A 235 -6.77 10.48 26.64
C TYR A 235 -8.11 9.78 26.37
N PRO A 236 -8.12 8.43 26.23
CA PRO A 236 -9.31 7.68 25.82
C PRO A 236 -10.49 7.87 26.78
N GLU A 237 -10.26 7.97 28.10
CA GLU A 237 -11.30 8.15 29.11
C GLU A 237 -12.07 9.46 28.92
N ARG A 238 -11.38 10.53 28.47
CA ARG A 238 -12.00 11.84 28.24
C ARG A 238 -12.95 11.79 27.06
N VAL A 239 -12.55 11.11 26.00
CA VAL A 239 -13.39 10.89 24.81
C VAL A 239 -14.62 10.03 25.16
N ILE A 240 -14.43 8.94 25.92
CA ILE A 240 -15.53 8.10 26.41
C ILE A 240 -16.56 8.91 27.18
N ASP A 241 -16.12 9.72 28.16
CA ASP A 241 -17.03 10.55 28.97
C ASP A 241 -17.84 11.53 28.10
N ARG A 242 -17.23 12.09 27.05
CA ARG A 242 -17.90 13.01 26.12
C ARG A 242 -18.95 12.31 25.28
N ILE A 243 -18.61 11.18 24.66
CA ILE A 243 -19.55 10.42 23.83
C ILE A 243 -20.75 9.97 24.67
N LEU A 244 -20.53 9.44 25.88
CA LEU A 244 -21.60 9.04 26.79
C LEU A 244 -22.52 10.21 27.16
N THR A 245 -21.99 11.42 27.28
CA THR A 245 -22.77 12.64 27.59
C THR A 245 -23.57 13.15 26.39
N MET A 246 -23.11 12.89 25.17
CA MET A 246 -23.78 13.32 23.94
C MET A 246 -24.99 12.44 23.58
N ALA A 247 -25.02 11.19 24.05
CA ALA A 247 -26.10 10.27 23.74
C ALA A 247 -27.46 10.79 24.25
N ALA A 248 -28.45 10.79 23.37
CA ALA A 248 -29.82 11.14 23.73
C ALA A 248 -30.45 10.05 24.63
N SER A 249 -31.59 10.40 25.25
CA SER A 249 -32.29 9.50 26.17
C SER A 249 -32.86 8.24 25.52
N ASN A 250 -32.86 8.12 24.19
CA ASN A 250 -33.20 6.93 23.42
C ASN A 250 -31.95 6.15 22.95
N GLY A 251 -30.74 6.61 23.26
CA GLY A 251 -29.47 6.00 22.81
C GLY A 251 -28.95 6.48 21.45
N SER A 252 -29.67 7.37 20.75
CA SER A 252 -29.21 7.92 19.48
C SER A 252 -28.36 9.18 19.65
N PHE A 253 -27.67 9.57 18.58
CA PHE A 253 -26.95 10.84 18.46
C PHE A 253 -27.64 11.78 17.47
N GLY A 254 -28.96 11.63 17.31
CA GLY A 254 -29.77 12.31 16.30
C GLY A 254 -30.60 11.33 15.47
N GLY A 255 -30.79 11.64 14.19
CA GLY A 255 -31.30 10.67 13.20
C GLY A 255 -30.19 9.71 12.74
N ILE A 256 -30.54 8.65 12.02
CA ILE A 256 -29.57 7.72 11.44
C ILE A 256 -28.64 8.49 10.49
N GLY A 257 -27.33 8.38 10.71
CA GLY A 257 -26.31 9.16 10.00
C GLY A 257 -24.98 9.19 10.76
N TYR A 258 -24.03 9.96 10.23
CA TYR A 258 -22.62 9.95 10.64
C TYR A 258 -22.37 10.17 12.13
N LEU A 259 -23.17 10.98 12.84
CA LEU A 259 -22.89 11.22 14.25
C LEU A 259 -23.08 9.96 15.14
N ASN A 260 -23.94 9.01 14.72
CA ASN A 260 -24.07 7.73 15.42
C ASN A 260 -22.87 6.83 15.11
N LEU A 261 -22.51 6.73 13.82
CA LEU A 261 -21.34 6.04 13.33
C LEU A 261 -20.07 6.48 14.07
N ASP A 262 -19.81 7.79 14.10
CA ASP A 262 -18.66 8.43 14.75
C ASP A 262 -18.62 8.10 16.25
N ALA A 263 -19.78 8.15 16.93
CA ALA A 263 -19.90 7.80 18.34
C ALA A 263 -19.56 6.32 18.60
N MET A 264 -20.10 5.40 17.79
CA MET A 264 -19.86 3.98 17.96
C MET A 264 -18.39 3.64 17.65
N TYR A 265 -17.78 4.28 16.67
CA TYR A 265 -16.37 4.08 16.35
C TYR A 265 -15.47 4.61 17.47
N GLY A 266 -15.74 5.83 17.95
CA GLY A 266 -15.05 6.40 19.10
C GLY A 266 -15.15 5.51 20.34
N LEU A 267 -16.32 4.94 20.65
CA LEU A 267 -16.45 4.00 21.76
C LEU A 267 -15.66 2.71 21.52
N LYS A 268 -15.72 2.12 20.32
CA LYS A 268 -14.96 0.91 19.97
C LYS A 268 -13.47 1.12 20.23
N TYR A 269 -12.91 2.16 19.62
CA TYR A 269 -11.48 2.39 19.68
C TYR A 269 -11.03 2.83 21.07
N MET A 270 -11.70 3.80 21.70
CA MET A 270 -11.28 4.29 23.02
C MET A 270 -11.46 3.23 24.12
N HIS A 271 -12.49 2.39 24.03
CA HIS A 271 -12.67 1.27 24.96
C HIS A 271 -11.55 0.24 24.82
N SER A 272 -11.02 0.01 23.60
CA SER A 272 -9.87 -0.87 23.40
C SER A 272 -8.61 -0.37 24.13
N LEU A 273 -8.45 0.94 24.26
CA LEU A 273 -7.33 1.58 24.97
C LEU A 273 -7.57 1.66 26.49
N ALA A 274 -8.83 1.76 26.94
CA ALA A 274 -9.21 1.86 28.35
C ALA A 274 -10.28 0.81 28.73
N PRO A 275 -9.96 -0.51 28.69
CA PRO A 275 -10.96 -1.58 28.71
C PRO A 275 -11.79 -1.69 30.00
N THR A 276 -11.29 -1.14 31.11
CA THR A 276 -11.98 -1.13 32.41
C THR A 276 -12.74 0.16 32.70
N TYR A 277 -12.58 1.20 31.88
CA TYR A 277 -13.18 2.51 32.13
C TYR A 277 -14.62 2.56 31.62
N ARG A 278 -15.58 2.79 32.52
CA ARG A 278 -17.01 2.98 32.19
C ARG A 278 -17.64 1.84 31.35
N THR A 279 -17.05 0.63 31.34
CA THR A 279 -17.49 -0.50 30.50
C THR A 279 -18.99 -0.78 30.59
N ALA A 280 -19.56 -0.77 31.80
CA ALA A 280 -20.99 -1.00 32.01
C ALA A 280 -21.88 0.08 31.37
N ASP A 281 -21.42 1.33 31.31
CA ASP A 281 -22.15 2.42 30.68
C ASP A 281 -22.05 2.36 29.16
N ILE A 282 -20.89 1.94 28.64
CA ILE A 282 -20.68 1.68 27.21
C ILE A 282 -21.59 0.54 26.76
N ASP A 283 -21.57 -0.60 27.46
CA ASP A 283 -22.45 -1.75 27.18
C ASP A 283 -23.94 -1.34 27.21
N ALA A 284 -24.34 -0.56 28.21
CA ALA A 284 -25.72 -0.06 28.32
C ALA A 284 -26.10 0.87 27.16
N LEU A 285 -25.19 1.75 26.74
CA LEU A 285 -25.42 2.62 25.59
C LEU A 285 -25.49 1.81 24.29
N VAL A 286 -24.61 0.85 24.06
CA VAL A 286 -24.60 -0.02 22.88
C VAL A 286 -25.94 -0.77 22.76
N VAL A 287 -26.42 -1.40 23.83
CA VAL A 287 -27.73 -2.05 23.86
C VAL A 287 -28.85 -1.08 23.46
N LYS A 288 -28.87 0.10 24.08
CA LYS A 288 -29.92 1.10 23.90
C LYS A 288 -29.90 1.70 22.49
N HIS A 289 -28.70 2.01 21.99
CA HIS A 289 -28.47 2.50 20.65
C HIS A 289 -28.97 1.50 19.61
N GLY A 290 -28.57 0.22 19.71
CA GLY A 290 -29.01 -0.76 18.73
C GLY A 290 -30.50 -1.12 18.82
N GLN A 291 -31.14 -1.00 19.98
CA GLN A 291 -32.61 -1.08 20.08
C GLN A 291 -33.28 0.08 19.33
N TRP A 292 -32.77 1.30 19.47
CA TRP A 292 -33.25 2.44 18.71
C TRP A 292 -33.00 2.27 17.21
N LEU A 293 -31.81 1.84 16.80
CA LEU A 293 -31.46 1.61 15.41
C LEU A 293 -32.39 0.55 14.79
N ALA A 294 -32.57 -0.60 15.44
CA ALA A 294 -33.47 -1.65 14.99
C ALA A 294 -34.93 -1.19 14.83
N ALA A 295 -35.41 -0.33 15.74
CA ALA A 295 -36.78 0.20 15.68
C ALA A 295 -37.01 1.21 14.53
N ASN A 296 -35.95 1.85 14.02
CA ASN A 296 -36.06 2.90 13.00
C ASN A 296 -35.57 2.46 11.61
N LEU A 297 -34.80 1.38 11.53
CA LEU A 297 -34.12 0.93 10.31
C LEU A 297 -35.06 0.68 9.14
N ASP A 298 -36.18 -0.03 9.34
CA ASP A 298 -37.11 -0.35 8.25
C ASP A 298 -37.77 0.91 7.66
N SER A 299 -38.17 1.85 8.52
CA SER A 299 -38.73 3.13 8.08
C SER A 299 -37.68 3.99 7.38
N TYR A 300 -36.44 3.95 7.84
CA TYR A 300 -35.34 4.68 7.23
C TYR A 300 -35.04 4.16 5.82
N LEU A 301 -34.89 2.84 5.65
CA LEU A 301 -34.63 2.21 4.35
C LEU A 301 -35.80 2.41 3.38
N ALA A 302 -37.04 2.31 3.86
CA ALA A 302 -38.24 2.60 3.05
C ALA A 302 -38.32 4.07 2.59
N GLY A 303 -37.63 4.97 3.29
CA GLY A 303 -37.50 6.37 2.93
C GLY A 303 -36.55 6.66 1.76
N ASN A 304 -35.93 5.64 1.16
CA ASN A 304 -34.96 5.77 0.07
C ASN A 304 -33.81 6.74 0.42
N PRO A 305 -32.99 6.41 1.45
CA PRO A 305 -31.87 7.24 1.83
C PRO A 305 -30.90 7.41 0.65
N ASN A 306 -30.25 8.57 0.57
CA ASN A 306 -29.18 8.77 -0.40
C ASN A 306 -27.99 7.84 -0.09
N ALA A 307 -27.15 7.57 -1.09
CA ALA A 307 -26.01 6.65 -0.99
C ALA A 307 -25.11 6.96 0.21
N HIS A 308 -24.81 8.25 0.42
CA HIS A 308 -23.90 8.70 1.46
C HIS A 308 -24.45 8.52 2.88
N SER A 309 -25.76 8.69 3.06
CA SER A 309 -26.43 8.46 4.34
C SER A 309 -26.59 6.96 4.61
N LEU A 310 -26.84 6.17 3.57
CA LEU A 310 -26.90 4.71 3.66
C LEU A 310 -25.55 4.13 4.11
N LEU A 311 -24.43 4.66 3.60
CA LEU A 311 -23.09 4.27 4.05
C LEU A 311 -22.91 4.47 5.57
N ALA A 312 -23.33 5.62 6.10
CA ALA A 312 -23.28 5.87 7.54
C ALA A 312 -24.11 4.87 8.35
N CYS A 313 -25.33 4.55 7.89
CA CYS A 313 -26.17 3.53 8.51
C CYS A 313 -25.50 2.14 8.52
N VAL A 314 -24.83 1.79 7.43
CA VAL A 314 -24.19 0.48 7.27
C VAL A 314 -22.92 0.36 8.12
N GLY A 315 -22.12 1.41 8.17
CA GLY A 315 -20.95 1.46 9.06
C GLY A 315 -21.37 1.39 10.53
N ASP A 316 -22.47 2.03 10.93
CA ASP A 316 -23.01 1.96 12.29
C ASP A 316 -23.40 0.52 12.64
N LEU A 317 -24.17 -0.17 11.79
CA LEU A 317 -24.51 -1.59 11.95
C LEU A 317 -23.27 -2.49 12.07
N GLY A 318 -22.23 -2.22 11.29
CA GLY A 318 -20.98 -2.96 11.35
C GLY A 318 -20.18 -2.71 12.64
N LEU A 319 -20.21 -1.49 13.17
CA LEU A 319 -19.65 -1.20 14.50
C LEU A 319 -20.46 -1.86 15.63
N MET A 320 -21.78 -1.94 15.51
CA MET A 320 -22.62 -2.70 16.44
C MET A 320 -22.25 -4.19 16.45
N ASN A 321 -21.96 -4.78 15.28
CA ASN A 321 -21.44 -6.14 15.17
C ASN A 321 -20.09 -6.31 15.88
N GLN A 322 -19.18 -5.35 15.74
CA GLN A 322 -17.85 -5.41 16.38
C GLN A 322 -17.91 -5.19 17.90
N LEU A 323 -18.71 -4.23 18.37
CA LEU A 323 -18.85 -3.88 19.79
C LEU A 323 -19.57 -4.97 20.58
N ALA A 324 -20.62 -5.58 20.01
CA ALA A 324 -21.43 -6.59 20.69
C ALA A 324 -21.92 -7.67 19.73
N PRO A 325 -21.04 -8.56 19.22
CA PRO A 325 -21.36 -9.55 18.18
C PRO A 325 -22.45 -10.55 18.59
N HIS A 326 -22.66 -10.75 19.89
CA HIS A 326 -23.72 -11.62 20.42
C HIS A 326 -25.11 -10.97 20.37
N LEU A 327 -25.19 -9.64 20.40
CA LEU A 327 -26.44 -8.87 20.30
C LEU A 327 -26.80 -8.53 18.85
N TYR A 328 -25.77 -8.34 18.01
CA TYR A 328 -25.88 -7.98 16.61
C TYR A 328 -25.16 -9.00 15.72
N PRO A 329 -25.49 -10.31 15.82
CA PRO A 329 -24.84 -11.32 15.02
C PRO A 329 -25.25 -11.18 13.55
N ASP A 330 -24.48 -11.81 12.68
CA ASP A 330 -24.98 -12.21 11.37
C ASP A 330 -25.11 -13.74 11.37
N SER A 331 -26.34 -14.24 11.38
CA SER A 331 -26.60 -15.69 11.49
C SER A 331 -26.11 -16.52 10.30
N THR A 332 -25.71 -15.90 9.18
CA THR A 332 -25.03 -16.59 8.07
C THR A 332 -23.54 -16.79 8.30
N GLY A 333 -22.97 -16.14 9.32
CA GLY A 333 -21.54 -16.18 9.63
C GLY A 333 -20.71 -15.10 8.92
N ALA A 334 -21.33 -14.14 8.25
CA ALA A 334 -20.59 -13.03 7.65
C ALA A 334 -20.04 -12.09 8.72
N SER A 335 -18.82 -11.61 8.52
CA SER A 335 -18.20 -10.59 9.36
C SER A 335 -18.50 -9.21 8.80
N TRP A 336 -19.07 -8.33 9.62
CA TRP A 336 -19.27 -6.94 9.27
C TRP A 336 -18.12 -6.09 9.83
N THR A 337 -17.74 -5.05 9.10
CA THR A 337 -16.60 -4.18 9.44
C THR A 337 -17.06 -2.73 9.58
N ASP A 338 -16.18 -1.75 9.36
CA ASP A 338 -16.53 -0.34 9.36
C ASP A 338 -15.66 0.44 8.36
N ILE A 339 -16.04 1.67 8.08
CA ILE A 339 -15.33 2.55 7.13
C ILE A 339 -13.94 3.00 7.64
N PHE A 340 -13.70 2.95 8.95
CA PHE A 340 -12.53 3.51 9.63
C PHE A 340 -11.34 2.56 9.67
N THR A 341 -11.59 1.25 9.73
CA THR A 341 -10.55 0.29 10.13
C THR A 341 -10.53 -1.00 9.32
N ASP A 342 -11.44 -1.17 8.36
CA ASP A 342 -11.37 -2.33 7.47
C ASP A 342 -10.06 -2.30 6.68
N PRO A 343 -9.17 -3.31 6.82
CA PRO A 343 -7.86 -3.29 6.17
C PRO A 343 -7.97 -3.28 4.64
N ARG A 344 -9.10 -3.71 4.06
CA ARG A 344 -9.32 -3.66 2.61
C ARG A 344 -9.38 -2.23 2.09
N PHE A 345 -9.73 -1.27 2.94
CA PHE A 345 -9.83 0.14 2.62
C PHE A 345 -8.49 0.88 2.67
N TYR A 346 -7.46 0.32 3.32
CA TYR A 346 -6.16 0.98 3.52
C TYR A 346 -5.04 0.34 2.71
N GLN A 347 -5.37 -0.30 1.58
CA GLN A 347 -4.41 -0.92 0.65
C GLN A 347 -3.71 0.12 -0.25
N THR A 348 -3.27 1.25 0.31
CA THR A 348 -2.59 2.36 -0.37
C THR A 348 -1.48 1.89 -1.31
N ALA A 349 -0.60 1.00 -0.86
CA ALA A 349 0.50 0.46 -1.68
C ALA A 349 0.05 -0.29 -2.94
N ALA A 350 -1.15 -0.88 -2.93
CA ALA A 350 -1.71 -1.58 -4.09
C ALA A 350 -2.49 -0.64 -5.02
N VAL A 351 -3.03 0.45 -4.47
CA VAL A 351 -4.00 1.34 -5.11
C VAL A 351 -3.36 2.60 -5.67
N GLU A 352 -2.49 3.24 -4.89
CA GLU A 352 -1.94 4.54 -5.23
C GLU A 352 -1.02 4.46 -6.45
N VAL A 353 -1.12 5.51 -7.25
CA VAL A 353 -0.14 5.82 -8.29
C VAL A 353 0.54 7.11 -7.81
N PHE A 354 1.86 7.23 -7.94
CA PHE A 354 2.60 8.46 -7.62
C PHE A 354 3.04 9.16 -8.92
N SER A 355 3.33 10.47 -8.89
CA SER A 355 3.62 11.31 -10.08
C SER A 355 4.99 11.05 -10.67
N SER A 356 5.75 10.22 -9.97
CA SER A 356 6.56 9.18 -10.52
C SER A 356 5.94 7.88 -10.00
N GLU A 357 5.36 7.02 -10.80
CA GLU A 357 6.15 6.37 -11.80
C GLU A 357 5.67 6.72 -13.22
N PRO A 358 6.63 6.98 -14.13
CA PRO A 358 8.06 6.79 -13.83
C PRO A 358 9.14 7.61 -14.50
N PRO A 359 10.30 7.83 -13.80
CA PRO A 359 10.84 7.07 -12.66
C PRO A 359 10.89 7.88 -11.34
N GLY A 360 11.09 7.21 -10.19
CA GLY A 360 11.11 7.78 -8.82
C GLY A 360 12.17 8.86 -8.50
N PRO A 361 12.66 8.99 -7.23
CA PRO A 361 13.96 9.68 -7.04
C PRO A 361 14.99 9.02 -7.99
N PRO A 362 16.23 9.49 -8.16
CA PRO A 362 17.21 8.58 -8.75
C PRO A 362 17.16 7.27 -7.91
N ILE A 363 16.54 6.21 -8.45
CA ILE A 363 16.35 4.96 -7.74
C ILE A 363 17.68 4.24 -7.87
N GLY A 364 18.56 4.63 -6.97
CA GLY A 364 19.35 3.72 -6.15
C GLY A 364 18.72 3.52 -4.77
N ALA A 365 17.39 3.56 -4.67
CA ALA A 365 16.62 3.07 -3.52
C ALA A 365 15.17 2.75 -3.95
N ASP A 366 14.91 1.47 -4.16
CA ASP A 366 13.62 0.76 -4.27
C ASP A 366 12.32 1.48 -4.73
N ARG A 367 11.79 1.07 -5.90
CA ARG A 367 10.34 0.99 -6.16
C ARG A 367 9.95 -0.35 -6.81
N ARG A 368 8.81 -0.87 -6.33
CA ARG A 368 8.42 -2.29 -6.31
C ARG A 368 7.88 -2.85 -7.63
N ALA A 369 8.74 -3.54 -8.39
CA ALA A 369 8.31 -4.63 -9.29
C ALA A 369 8.45 -5.97 -8.54
N PRO A 370 7.53 -6.95 -8.66
CA PRO A 370 7.64 -8.24 -7.98
C PRO A 370 9.02 -8.89 -8.12
N TYR A 371 9.62 -8.78 -9.31
CA TYR A 371 10.96 -9.33 -9.57
C TYR A 371 12.05 -8.74 -8.67
N ALA A 372 12.11 -7.41 -8.50
CA ALA A 372 13.10 -6.81 -7.62
C ALA A 372 12.89 -7.20 -6.15
N TYR A 373 11.63 -7.40 -5.74
CA TYR A 373 11.30 -7.93 -4.42
C TYR A 373 11.74 -9.37 -4.23
N THR A 374 11.63 -10.20 -5.28
CA THR A 374 12.16 -11.56 -5.27
C THR A 374 13.68 -11.53 -5.09
N VAL A 375 14.40 -10.77 -5.92
CA VAL A 375 15.87 -10.68 -5.82
C VAL A 375 16.32 -10.11 -4.47
N LEU A 376 15.69 -9.03 -3.98
CA LEU A 376 16.02 -8.46 -2.67
C LEU A 376 15.64 -9.39 -1.51
N GLY A 377 14.63 -10.24 -1.69
CA GLY A 377 14.25 -11.29 -0.74
C GLY A 377 15.31 -12.38 -0.58
N ASP A 378 16.16 -12.60 -1.59
CA ASP A 378 17.29 -13.53 -1.53
C ASP A 378 18.51 -12.94 -0.79
N ALA A 379 18.44 -11.66 -0.39
CA ALA A 379 19.49 -10.93 0.32
C ALA A 379 20.87 -11.01 -0.38
N PRO A 380 21.00 -10.61 -1.66
CA PRO A 380 22.24 -10.69 -2.42
C PRO A 380 23.33 -9.82 -1.79
N ALA A 381 24.60 -10.12 -2.07
CA ALA A 381 25.75 -9.31 -1.63
C ALA A 381 25.88 -7.97 -2.37
N GLY A 382 25.22 -7.84 -3.53
CA GLY A 382 25.14 -6.63 -4.35
C GLY A 382 24.09 -6.82 -5.44
N TYR A 383 23.27 -5.80 -5.70
CA TYR A 383 22.29 -5.83 -6.78
C TYR A 383 22.23 -4.48 -7.51
N TRP A 384 22.56 -4.48 -8.81
CA TRP A 384 22.49 -3.30 -9.67
C TRP A 384 21.49 -3.58 -10.80
N ARG A 385 20.48 -2.73 -10.93
CA ARG A 385 19.41 -2.93 -11.92
C ARG A 385 19.80 -2.47 -13.33
N LEU A 386 20.86 -1.65 -13.43
CA LEU A 386 21.35 -1.08 -14.69
C LEU A 386 20.23 -0.39 -15.50
N GLY A 387 19.27 0.19 -14.79
CA GLY A 387 18.07 0.81 -15.36
C GLY A 387 18.14 2.34 -15.41
N GLU A 388 19.31 2.90 -15.13
CA GLU A 388 19.55 4.34 -15.09
C GLU A 388 19.20 4.99 -16.44
N THR A 389 18.78 6.25 -16.39
CA THR A 389 18.41 7.04 -17.57
C THR A 389 19.47 8.05 -17.99
N GLU A 390 20.49 8.25 -17.16
CA GLU A 390 21.55 9.22 -17.37
C GLU A 390 22.93 8.60 -17.05
N PRO A 391 24.02 9.04 -17.71
CA PRO A 391 25.37 8.63 -17.37
C PRO A 391 25.77 9.15 -15.99
N GLY A 392 26.79 8.53 -15.38
CA GLY A 392 27.28 8.90 -14.06
C GLY A 392 27.21 7.75 -13.06
N ALA A 393 26.41 7.89 -12.00
CA ALA A 393 26.32 6.90 -10.94
C ALA A 393 25.39 5.73 -11.31
N VAL A 394 25.72 4.54 -10.81
CA VAL A 394 24.89 3.33 -10.87
C VAL A 394 24.40 3.02 -9.46
N GLY A 395 23.08 2.92 -9.31
CA GLY A 395 22.46 2.68 -8.02
C GLY A 395 22.62 1.23 -7.58
N GLU A 396 22.98 1.01 -6.33
CA GLU A 396 22.87 -0.30 -5.70
C GLU A 396 21.49 -0.41 -5.02
N ALA A 397 20.75 -1.46 -5.35
CA ALA A 397 19.31 -1.54 -5.07
C ALA A 397 18.96 -1.78 -3.59
N ARG A 398 19.92 -2.19 -2.75
CA ARG A 398 19.75 -2.27 -1.29
C ARG A 398 20.11 -0.94 -0.60
N GLY A 399 20.60 0.04 -1.34
CA GLY A 399 20.99 1.35 -0.80
C GLY A 399 22.35 1.35 -0.09
N GLN A 400 23.24 0.40 -0.39
CA GLN A 400 24.60 0.41 0.20
C GLN A 400 25.48 1.43 -0.52
N GLU A 401 25.78 2.55 0.13
CA GLU A 401 26.62 3.62 -0.46
C GLU A 401 28.03 3.14 -0.87
N SER A 402 28.61 2.19 -0.13
CA SER A 402 29.91 1.56 -0.44
C SER A 402 29.92 0.83 -1.79
N LEU A 403 28.75 0.45 -2.29
CA LEU A 403 28.55 -0.32 -3.50
C LEU A 403 27.97 0.50 -4.66
N GLN A 404 27.91 1.82 -4.51
CA GLN A 404 27.48 2.71 -5.59
C GLN A 404 28.45 2.62 -6.77
N GLY A 405 27.93 2.27 -7.95
CA GLY A 405 28.75 2.12 -9.14
C GLY A 405 28.90 3.39 -9.96
N MET A 406 29.71 3.32 -11.02
CA MET A 406 29.94 4.41 -11.97
C MET A 406 30.01 3.88 -13.40
N HIS A 407 29.31 4.56 -14.31
CA HIS A 407 29.39 4.36 -15.75
C HIS A 407 30.74 4.84 -16.30
N HIS A 408 31.38 4.02 -17.14
CA HIS A 408 32.59 4.39 -17.86
C HIS A 408 32.42 4.23 -19.36
N SER A 409 32.90 5.24 -20.10
CA SER A 409 32.96 5.29 -21.57
C SER A 409 31.63 5.12 -22.33
N LEU A 410 30.49 5.16 -21.63
CA LEU A 410 29.15 5.21 -22.23
C LEU A 410 28.91 6.55 -22.96
N GLY A 411 29.52 6.70 -24.15
CA GLY A 411 29.30 7.70 -25.22
C GLY A 411 29.00 9.16 -24.83
N SER A 412 29.94 10.07 -25.08
CA SER A 412 29.81 11.52 -24.87
C SER A 412 29.36 12.35 -26.09
N ASP A 413 28.89 11.77 -27.20
CA ASP A 413 28.58 12.54 -28.43
C ASP A 413 27.31 12.14 -29.23
N ALA A 414 26.35 11.39 -28.65
CA ALA A 414 25.07 11.12 -29.36
C ALA A 414 23.87 10.76 -28.45
N GLY A 415 23.40 11.70 -27.62
CA GLY A 415 22.08 11.59 -26.96
C GLY A 415 21.82 10.30 -26.14
N PRO A 416 20.56 9.95 -25.84
CA PRO A 416 20.15 8.81 -24.98
C PRO A 416 20.40 7.40 -25.57
N GLY A 417 21.49 7.18 -26.32
CA GLY A 417 21.70 6.00 -27.17
C GLY A 417 22.21 4.73 -26.48
N ASN A 418 22.90 4.81 -25.33
CA ASN A 418 23.53 3.63 -24.68
C ASN A 418 23.05 3.38 -23.25
N ILE A 419 22.29 4.30 -22.67
CA ILE A 419 21.70 4.20 -21.33
C ILE A 419 20.16 4.19 -21.50
N ALA A 420 19.43 3.66 -20.52
CA ALA A 420 17.97 3.50 -20.60
C ALA A 420 17.43 2.81 -21.86
N GLN A 421 18.17 1.83 -22.38
CA GLN A 421 17.67 0.95 -23.43
C GLN A 421 16.54 0.06 -22.90
N SER A 422 15.78 -0.53 -23.82
CA SER A 422 14.67 -1.39 -23.44
C SER A 422 15.18 -2.70 -22.83
N GLY A 423 14.96 -2.88 -21.52
CA GLY A 423 15.25 -4.11 -20.79
C GLY A 423 14.24 -5.23 -21.06
N PRO A 424 14.37 -6.38 -20.38
CA PRO A 424 13.34 -7.42 -20.34
C PRO A 424 12.03 -6.85 -19.80
N ARG A 425 10.91 -7.03 -20.50
CA ARG A 425 9.59 -6.48 -20.14
C ARG A 425 8.49 -7.54 -20.21
N PRO A 426 7.34 -7.34 -19.52
CA PRO A 426 6.18 -8.24 -19.60
C PRO A 426 5.70 -8.53 -21.01
N ALA A 427 5.71 -7.53 -21.90
CA ALA A 427 5.33 -7.69 -23.31
C ALA A 427 6.26 -8.64 -24.09
N GLY A 428 7.48 -8.85 -23.60
CA GLY A 428 8.43 -9.83 -24.13
C GLY A 428 8.35 -11.21 -23.46
N GLY A 429 7.33 -11.46 -22.62
CA GLY A 429 7.15 -12.73 -21.89
C GLY A 429 7.83 -12.78 -20.52
N PHE A 430 8.50 -11.71 -20.09
CA PHE A 430 9.19 -11.64 -18.80
C PHE A 430 8.25 -11.15 -17.69
N VAL A 431 7.37 -12.04 -17.23
CA VAL A 431 6.38 -11.76 -16.18
C VAL A 431 7.09 -11.36 -14.88
N GLY A 432 6.59 -10.32 -14.20
CA GLY A 432 7.17 -9.81 -12.94
C GLY A 432 8.16 -8.65 -13.11
N MET A 433 8.64 -8.40 -14.34
CA MET A 433 9.38 -7.18 -14.69
C MET A 433 8.44 -5.97 -14.83
N SER A 434 8.97 -4.75 -14.68
CA SER A 434 8.18 -3.54 -14.96
C SER A 434 7.94 -3.36 -16.46
N SER A 435 6.81 -2.77 -16.85
CA SER A 435 6.48 -2.48 -18.25
C SER A 435 7.44 -1.46 -18.88
N ASP A 436 8.09 -0.65 -18.05
CA ASP A 436 9.09 0.32 -18.41
C ASP A 436 10.51 -0.14 -18.05
N ASN A 437 10.74 -1.41 -17.70
CA ASN A 437 12.06 -1.89 -17.33
C ASN A 437 13.13 -1.49 -18.37
N ARG A 438 14.26 -1.01 -17.86
CA ARG A 438 15.37 -0.45 -18.64
C ARG A 438 16.63 -1.28 -18.42
N ALA A 439 17.58 -1.11 -19.34
CA ALA A 439 18.89 -1.70 -19.30
C ALA A 439 19.93 -0.73 -19.88
N ILE A 440 21.20 -0.99 -19.61
CA ILE A 440 22.33 -0.33 -20.30
C ILE A 440 22.70 -1.17 -21.52
N HIS A 441 23.07 -0.48 -22.61
CA HIS A 441 23.67 -1.09 -23.79
C HIS A 441 25.16 -0.74 -23.84
N PHE A 442 25.99 -1.78 -23.79
CA PHE A 442 27.44 -1.69 -23.94
C PHE A 442 27.77 -1.81 -25.43
N ALA A 443 27.87 -0.68 -26.13
CA ALA A 443 28.09 -0.64 -27.58
C ALA A 443 29.47 -1.19 -27.99
N GLY A 444 30.41 -1.25 -27.02
CA GLY A 444 31.72 -1.87 -27.13
C GLY A 444 32.85 -0.86 -27.02
N GLY A 445 34.11 -1.33 -27.11
CA GLY A 445 35.27 -0.50 -26.77
C GLY A 445 35.59 -0.62 -25.28
N ASN A 446 35.48 0.49 -24.53
CA ASN A 446 35.82 0.56 -23.11
C ASN A 446 34.58 0.76 -22.20
N ASP A 447 33.40 0.38 -22.66
CA ASP A 447 32.13 0.54 -21.93
C ASP A 447 32.05 -0.45 -20.75
N TYR A 448 31.90 0.04 -19.53
CA TYR A 448 31.65 -0.80 -18.36
C TYR A 448 31.02 -0.01 -17.21
N VAL A 449 30.48 -0.74 -16.23
CA VAL A 449 30.16 -0.20 -14.91
C VAL A 449 31.24 -0.64 -13.95
N SER A 450 31.80 0.30 -13.19
CA SER A 450 32.67 -0.02 -12.05
C SER A 450 31.88 0.09 -10.76
N VAL A 451 32.29 -0.68 -9.76
CA VAL A 451 31.86 -0.54 -8.37
C VAL A 451 33.14 -0.39 -7.53
N PRO A 452 33.21 0.56 -6.58
CA PRO A 452 34.33 0.68 -5.66
C PRO A 452 34.63 -0.64 -4.95
N ASP A 453 35.89 -0.84 -4.58
CA ASP A 453 36.27 -1.97 -3.75
C ASP A 453 35.57 -1.87 -2.38
N ALA A 454 34.92 -2.95 -1.98
CA ALA A 454 34.06 -3.02 -0.80
C ALA A 454 34.12 -4.42 -0.20
N ALA A 455 34.16 -4.49 1.13
CA ALA A 455 34.29 -5.76 1.87
C ALA A 455 33.10 -6.71 1.62
N GLU A 456 31.94 -6.16 1.29
CA GLU A 456 30.72 -6.87 0.93
C GLU A 456 30.89 -7.72 -0.35
N LEU A 457 31.85 -7.38 -1.22
CA LEU A 457 32.15 -8.11 -2.45
C LEU A 457 33.36 -9.04 -2.31
N ASP A 458 33.95 -9.15 -1.12
CA ASP A 458 35.05 -10.09 -0.83
C ASP A 458 34.50 -11.48 -0.44
N ILE A 459 33.84 -12.11 -1.41
CA ILE A 459 33.16 -13.39 -1.22
C ILE A 459 34.19 -14.53 -1.13
N THR A 460 34.21 -15.24 0.01
CA THR A 460 35.12 -16.37 0.28
C THR A 460 34.41 -17.74 0.29
N GLY A 461 33.08 -17.74 0.20
CA GLY A 461 32.23 -18.92 0.31
C GLY A 461 31.53 -19.28 -1.01
N ALA A 462 30.31 -19.83 -0.90
CA ALA A 462 29.45 -20.04 -2.06
C ALA A 462 29.12 -18.71 -2.75
N LEU A 463 29.04 -18.74 -4.07
CA LEU A 463 28.82 -17.57 -4.90
C LEU A 463 27.73 -17.87 -5.93
N THR A 464 26.83 -16.91 -6.10
CA THR A 464 25.90 -16.86 -7.23
C THR A 464 26.09 -15.52 -7.92
N LEU A 465 26.33 -15.55 -9.23
CA LEU A 465 26.34 -14.38 -10.10
C LEU A 465 25.18 -14.54 -11.08
N GLU A 466 24.32 -13.53 -11.19
CA GLU A 466 23.21 -13.55 -12.13
C GLU A 466 23.06 -12.22 -12.86
N ALA A 467 22.55 -12.27 -14.08
CA ALA A 467 22.30 -11.10 -14.89
C ALA A 467 21.22 -11.38 -15.94
N TRP A 468 20.50 -10.32 -16.32
CA TRP A 468 19.78 -10.29 -17.59
C TRP A 468 20.70 -9.70 -18.66
N ILE A 469 20.87 -10.40 -19.78
CA ILE A 469 21.74 -9.97 -20.88
C ILE A 469 21.02 -10.06 -22.23
N ARG A 470 21.48 -9.26 -23.18
CA ARG A 470 21.10 -9.31 -24.60
C ARG A 470 22.32 -8.97 -25.44
N LEU A 471 22.71 -9.87 -26.34
CA LEU A 471 23.88 -9.68 -27.19
C LEU A 471 23.47 -9.16 -28.56
N ASP A 472 24.04 -8.03 -28.99
CA ASP A 472 23.85 -7.50 -30.34
C ASP A 472 24.83 -8.16 -31.33
N ARG A 473 25.97 -8.64 -30.81
CA ARG A 473 26.98 -9.41 -31.53
C ARG A 473 27.77 -10.28 -30.56
N ILE A 474 28.45 -11.28 -31.11
CA ILE A 474 29.45 -12.04 -30.36
C ILE A 474 30.67 -11.13 -30.12
N PRO A 475 31.16 -10.98 -28.87
CA PRO A 475 32.30 -10.14 -28.57
C PRO A 475 33.59 -10.68 -29.22
N ALA A 476 34.57 -9.81 -29.46
CA ALA A 476 35.90 -10.24 -29.89
C ALA A 476 36.69 -10.69 -28.64
N GLY A 477 36.68 -11.99 -28.36
CA GLY A 477 37.29 -12.57 -27.15
C GLY A 477 36.38 -12.56 -25.92
N ASN A 478 36.95 -12.88 -24.75
CA ASN A 478 36.18 -13.02 -23.51
C ASN A 478 35.78 -11.66 -22.95
N THR A 479 34.48 -11.47 -22.71
CA THR A 479 33.91 -10.22 -22.20
C THR A 479 33.09 -10.48 -20.94
N GLY A 480 33.42 -9.79 -19.84
CA GLY A 480 32.74 -9.96 -18.55
C GLY A 480 31.31 -9.40 -18.55
N ILE A 481 30.39 -10.17 -17.99
CA ILE A 481 29.02 -9.75 -17.64
C ILE A 481 29.03 -9.16 -16.23
N VAL A 482 29.61 -9.91 -15.28
CA VAL A 482 29.92 -9.47 -13.91
C VAL A 482 31.28 -10.04 -13.53
N ALA A 483 32.23 -9.18 -13.13
CA ALA A 483 33.59 -9.62 -12.84
C ALA A 483 34.27 -8.80 -11.73
N LYS A 484 34.89 -9.50 -10.79
CA LYS A 484 36.01 -9.01 -9.96
C LYS A 484 37.28 -9.71 -10.44
N TYR A 485 37.71 -9.35 -11.65
CA TYR A 485 38.75 -10.07 -12.37
C TYR A 485 39.58 -9.14 -13.25
N LEU A 486 40.87 -9.01 -12.91
CA LEU A 486 41.87 -8.32 -13.70
C LEU A 486 43.04 -9.27 -13.97
N GLY A 487 43.29 -9.56 -15.25
CA GLY A 487 44.32 -10.51 -15.66
C GLY A 487 45.75 -10.04 -15.37
N SER A 488 45.98 -8.73 -15.29
CA SER A 488 47.27 -8.17 -14.87
C SER A 488 47.42 -8.20 -13.35
N GLY A 489 48.65 -8.42 -12.87
CA GLY A 489 48.97 -8.28 -11.44
C GLY A 489 48.41 -9.37 -10.51
N ASN A 490 47.90 -10.50 -11.03
CA ASN A 490 47.28 -11.57 -10.24
C ASN A 490 46.10 -11.10 -9.37
N GLN A 491 45.22 -10.27 -9.94
CA GLN A 491 44.04 -9.73 -9.28
C GLN A 491 42.76 -10.39 -9.81
N ARG A 492 42.62 -11.70 -9.61
CA ARG A 492 41.50 -12.51 -10.12
C ARG A 492 40.67 -13.09 -8.97
N SER A 493 39.36 -12.86 -8.97
CA SER A 493 38.44 -13.47 -8.03
C SER A 493 37.35 -14.27 -8.75
N TYR A 494 36.41 -13.60 -9.42
CA TYR A 494 35.33 -14.26 -10.14
C TYR A 494 34.96 -13.51 -11.42
N SER A 495 34.48 -14.24 -12.42
CA SER A 495 33.96 -13.66 -13.67
C SER A 495 32.89 -14.55 -14.29
N LEU A 496 31.67 -14.05 -14.40
CA LEU A 496 30.65 -14.55 -15.33
C LEU A 496 30.83 -13.79 -16.65
N TYR A 497 31.03 -14.48 -17.77
CA TYR A 497 31.47 -13.88 -19.03
C TYR A 497 30.87 -14.56 -20.26
N VAL A 498 30.94 -13.86 -21.39
CA VAL A 498 30.69 -14.43 -22.73
C VAL A 498 32.03 -14.75 -23.39
N ASP A 499 32.20 -15.97 -23.87
CA ASP A 499 33.36 -16.41 -24.63
C ASP A 499 33.16 -16.13 -26.13
N GLY A 500 33.87 -15.12 -26.61
CA GLY A 500 33.94 -14.78 -28.03
C GLY A 500 35.24 -15.21 -28.71
N GLN A 501 36.09 -16.04 -28.09
CA GLN A 501 37.36 -16.49 -28.68
C GLN A 501 37.18 -17.62 -29.71
N THR A 502 36.03 -18.30 -29.65
CA THR A 502 35.73 -19.49 -30.45
C THR A 502 34.60 -19.26 -31.45
N ASP A 503 34.25 -18.00 -31.71
CA ASP A 503 33.16 -17.54 -32.59
C ASP A 503 31.74 -18.04 -32.22
N ASP A 504 31.59 -18.84 -31.16
CA ASP A 504 30.31 -19.46 -30.75
C ASP A 504 29.53 -18.67 -29.69
N GLY A 505 30.13 -17.67 -29.03
CA GLY A 505 29.40 -16.77 -28.10
C GLY A 505 28.72 -17.50 -26.93
N THR A 506 29.44 -18.41 -26.27
CA THR A 506 28.95 -19.27 -25.17
C THR A 506 29.11 -18.61 -23.80
N LEU A 507 28.34 -19.04 -22.80
CA LEU A 507 28.45 -18.57 -21.43
C LEU A 507 29.60 -19.27 -20.70
N GLY A 508 30.35 -18.52 -19.87
CA GLY A 508 31.42 -19.06 -19.04
C GLY A 508 31.45 -18.47 -17.64
N LEU A 509 31.95 -19.26 -16.69
CA LEU A 509 32.21 -18.86 -15.31
C LEU A 509 33.66 -19.23 -14.96
N ILE A 510 34.42 -18.26 -14.45
CA ILE A 510 35.76 -18.49 -13.89
C ILE A 510 35.79 -18.05 -12.42
N ILE A 511 36.39 -18.89 -11.58
CA ILE A 511 36.65 -18.62 -10.15
C ILE A 511 38.15 -18.80 -9.87
N SER A 512 38.76 -17.84 -9.19
CA SER A 512 40.18 -17.80 -8.86
C SER A 512 40.35 -17.64 -7.35
N PRO A 513 40.72 -18.70 -6.62
CA PRO A 513 40.83 -18.65 -5.15
C PRO A 513 41.99 -17.80 -4.61
N ASP A 514 43.07 -17.61 -5.38
CA ASP A 514 44.32 -17.00 -4.87
C ASP A 514 44.82 -15.80 -5.72
N GLY A 515 44.01 -15.34 -6.67
CA GLY A 515 44.39 -14.26 -7.59
C GLY A 515 45.14 -14.71 -8.85
N THR A 516 45.63 -15.94 -8.90
CA THR A 516 46.44 -16.46 -10.01
C THR A 516 45.60 -17.21 -11.03
N TYR A 517 46.04 -17.18 -12.29
CA TYR A 517 45.38 -17.92 -13.37
C TYR A 517 45.55 -19.45 -13.21
N THR A 518 46.69 -19.89 -12.68
CA THR A 518 47.09 -21.30 -12.61
C THR A 518 46.21 -22.15 -11.70
N THR A 519 45.53 -21.54 -10.74
CA THR A 519 44.64 -22.21 -9.78
C THR A 519 43.17 -21.87 -10.03
N SER A 520 42.87 -21.21 -11.14
CA SER A 520 41.50 -20.86 -11.51
C SER A 520 40.71 -22.09 -11.97
N PHE A 521 39.45 -22.17 -11.56
CA PHE A 521 38.45 -23.10 -12.09
C PHE A 521 37.67 -22.39 -13.20
N ALA A 522 37.40 -23.09 -14.30
CA ALA A 522 36.63 -22.58 -15.42
C ALA A 522 35.56 -23.58 -15.83
N LEU A 523 34.34 -23.09 -16.00
CA LEU A 523 33.21 -23.82 -16.57
C LEU A 523 32.69 -23.04 -17.76
N ARG A 524 32.37 -23.74 -18.85
CA ARG A 524 31.84 -23.15 -20.08
C ARG A 524 30.71 -24.05 -20.58
N ASP A 525 29.64 -23.45 -21.10
CA ASP A 525 28.61 -24.20 -21.80
C ASP A 525 28.98 -24.47 -23.27
N ASP A 526 28.21 -25.32 -23.92
CA ASP A 526 28.33 -25.64 -25.35
C ASP A 526 27.18 -25.03 -26.17
N VAL A 527 26.41 -24.11 -25.56
CA VAL A 527 25.23 -23.48 -26.15
C VAL A 527 25.56 -22.04 -26.52
N ALA A 528 25.59 -21.77 -27.82
CA ALA A 528 25.72 -20.41 -28.33
C ALA A 528 24.58 -19.51 -27.84
N ILE A 529 24.92 -18.33 -27.30
CA ILE A 529 23.93 -17.36 -26.86
C ILE A 529 23.24 -16.74 -28.09
N PRO A 530 21.91 -16.83 -28.21
CA PRO A 530 21.19 -16.18 -29.30
C PRO A 530 21.33 -14.66 -29.23
N LEU A 531 21.60 -14.05 -30.39
CA LEU A 531 21.64 -12.60 -30.51
C LEU A 531 20.23 -11.99 -30.40
N GLU A 532 20.19 -10.70 -30.08
CA GLU A 532 18.98 -9.85 -30.02
C GLU A 532 17.88 -10.36 -29.06
N THR A 533 18.21 -11.33 -28.19
CA THR A 533 17.29 -11.99 -27.27
C THR A 533 17.70 -11.76 -25.82
N TRP A 534 16.74 -11.36 -24.98
CA TRP A 534 16.95 -11.25 -23.55
C TRP A 534 17.03 -12.64 -22.90
N LEU A 535 18.08 -12.87 -22.11
CA LEU A 535 18.31 -14.11 -21.37
C LEU A 535 18.62 -13.79 -19.91
N HIS A 536 18.09 -14.62 -19.02
CA HIS A 536 18.54 -14.68 -17.63
C HIS A 536 19.68 -15.69 -17.52
N VAL A 537 20.88 -15.23 -17.21
CA VAL A 537 22.07 -16.07 -17.08
C VAL A 537 22.54 -16.11 -15.64
N VAL A 538 22.89 -17.31 -15.15
CA VAL A 538 23.32 -17.52 -13.77
C VAL A 538 24.53 -18.42 -13.74
N GLY A 539 25.56 -18.02 -12.97
CA GLY A 539 26.69 -18.86 -12.60
C GLY A 539 26.69 -19.10 -11.09
N THR A 540 26.73 -20.37 -10.65
CA THR A 540 26.86 -20.72 -9.24
C THR A 540 28.16 -21.46 -8.96
N TYR A 541 28.71 -21.27 -7.77
CA TYR A 541 29.91 -21.93 -7.29
C TYR A 541 29.71 -22.36 -5.83
N GLU A 542 29.92 -23.65 -5.59
CA GLU A 542 29.96 -24.25 -4.26
C GLU A 542 31.41 -24.75 -4.01
N PRO A 543 32.17 -24.13 -3.09
CA PRO A 543 33.57 -24.45 -2.87
C PRO A 543 33.83 -25.95 -2.68
N SER A 544 34.78 -26.48 -3.45
CA SER A 544 35.15 -27.91 -3.44
C SER A 544 34.04 -28.89 -3.85
N GLN A 545 32.89 -28.41 -4.36
CA GLN A 545 31.80 -29.27 -4.79
C GLN A 545 31.55 -29.19 -6.29
N ARG A 546 31.14 -28.03 -6.80
CA ARG A 546 30.67 -27.88 -8.19
C ARG A 546 30.57 -26.43 -8.62
N MET A 547 30.58 -26.22 -9.92
CA MET A 547 30.17 -24.98 -10.59
C MET A 547 28.93 -25.27 -11.41
N ARG A 548 28.07 -24.30 -11.70
CA ARG A 548 26.97 -24.49 -12.65
C ARG A 548 26.70 -23.24 -13.46
N LEU A 549 26.22 -23.43 -14.67
CA LEU A 549 25.69 -22.39 -15.54
C LEU A 549 24.20 -22.66 -15.82
N TYR A 550 23.38 -21.61 -15.80
CA TYR A 550 21.97 -21.67 -16.16
C TYR A 550 21.63 -20.58 -17.17
N ILE A 551 20.76 -20.90 -18.14
CA ILE A 551 20.16 -19.97 -19.07
C ILE A 551 18.64 -20.11 -18.99
N ASN A 552 17.94 -19.01 -18.69
CA ASN A 552 16.49 -18.96 -18.47
C ASN A 552 15.98 -20.04 -17.50
N GLY A 553 16.72 -20.27 -16.42
CA GLY A 553 16.39 -21.26 -15.38
C GLY A 553 16.69 -22.72 -15.75
N THR A 554 17.18 -23.00 -16.95
CA THR A 554 17.62 -24.35 -17.36
C THR A 554 19.12 -24.49 -17.20
N GLN A 555 19.58 -25.57 -16.57
CA GLN A 555 21.01 -25.84 -16.40
C GLN A 555 21.67 -26.10 -17.76
N ALA A 556 22.70 -25.31 -18.09
CA ALA A 556 23.46 -25.39 -19.33
C ALA A 556 24.77 -26.19 -19.15
N ALA A 557 25.43 -26.08 -17.98
CA ALA A 557 26.65 -26.81 -17.67
C ALA A 557 26.81 -27.01 -16.14
N GLU A 558 27.59 -28.01 -15.72
CA GLU A 558 28.03 -28.26 -14.33
C GLU A 558 29.50 -28.72 -14.28
#